data_AF-A0A439VND4-F1
#
_entry.id   AF-A0A439VND4-F1
#
_cell.length_a   1.000
_cell.length_b   1.000
_cell.length_c   1.000
_cell.angle_alpha   90.00
_cell.angle_beta   90.00
_cell.angle_gamma   90.00
#
_symmetry.space_group_name_H-M   'P 1'
#
loop_
_entity.id
_entity.type
_entity.pdbx_description
1 polymer ?
#
loop_
_entity_poly.entity_id
_entity_poly.type
_entity_poly.pdbx_seq_one_letter_code
_entity_poly.pdbx_strand_id
1 'polypeptide(L)'
;MTSLHAEHLGRARTAAEFAAVIALLDTDLNDALRCRAELAQAEDRAVFGDGDLAAARAALDDCNDQIALLEKTIVTAGKCRAEAARSEARADIAVLGDEIKAKAALLGERWRSARRLVQLLRQELFEADALARTIATANGLFDAAGAAELKINLTTTRRAAMAGPRAAAPARLSRPALQADRLLLSFLSPGGALDPRPPLGAPVDGVKSKFIPAITPFGERG
;
A
#
# COMPACT_ATOMS: atom_id res chain seq x y z
N MET A 1 -36.31 5.42 34.23
CA MET A 1 -35.65 4.84 33.03
C MET A 1 -36.69 4.08 32.23
N THR A 2 -36.93 4.47 30.98
CA THR A 2 -37.72 3.63 30.07
C THR A 2 -36.90 2.36 29.79
N SER A 3 -37.54 1.20 29.86
CA SER A 3 -36.90 -0.12 29.66
C SER A 3 -36.15 -0.25 28.32
N LEU A 4 -36.49 0.60 27.36
CA LEU A 4 -35.98 0.64 26.00
C LEU A 4 -34.47 0.96 25.90
N HIS A 5 -33.97 1.97 26.63
CA HIS A 5 -32.53 2.33 26.53
C HIS A 5 -31.63 1.27 27.17
N ALA A 6 -32.07 0.66 28.27
CA ALA A 6 -31.35 -0.43 28.91
C ALA A 6 -31.24 -1.64 27.97
N GLU A 7 -32.30 -1.93 27.23
CA GLU A 7 -32.32 -2.98 26.22
C GLU A 7 -31.41 -2.67 25.03
N HIS A 8 -31.46 -1.43 24.51
CA HIS A 8 -30.59 -1.00 23.41
C HIS A 8 -29.10 -1.01 23.82
N LEU A 9 -28.76 -0.58 25.03
CA LEU A 9 -27.40 -0.70 25.59
C LEU A 9 -26.98 -2.17 25.76
N GLY A 10 -27.89 -3.04 26.21
CA GLY A 10 -27.62 -4.47 26.39
C GLY A 10 -27.40 -5.21 25.07
N ARG A 11 -27.95 -4.71 23.97
CA ARG A 11 -27.80 -5.26 22.62
C ARG A 11 -26.60 -4.69 21.85
N ALA A 12 -26.18 -3.46 22.14
CA ALA A 12 -25.06 -2.82 21.46
C ALA A 12 -23.75 -3.62 21.64
N ARG A 13 -23.03 -3.83 20.55
CA ARG A 13 -21.74 -4.54 20.48
C ARG A 13 -20.68 -3.69 19.80
N THR A 14 -21.06 -2.78 18.91
CA THR A 14 -20.11 -1.94 18.16
C THR A 14 -20.00 -0.53 18.71
N ALA A 15 -18.87 0.14 18.44
CA ALA A 15 -18.68 1.53 18.81
C ALA A 15 -19.73 2.46 18.18
N ALA A 16 -20.17 2.14 16.96
CA ALA A 16 -21.22 2.88 16.26
C ALA A 16 -22.60 2.70 16.92
N GLU A 17 -22.95 1.48 17.32
CA GLU A 17 -24.19 1.20 18.04
C GLU A 17 -24.23 1.91 19.40
N PHE A 18 -23.15 1.86 20.18
CA PHE A 18 -23.08 2.62 21.42
C PHE A 18 -23.17 4.14 21.17
N ALA A 19 -22.60 4.66 20.09
CA ALA A 19 -22.73 6.08 19.72
C ALA A 19 -24.19 6.47 19.45
N ALA A 20 -24.92 5.62 18.73
CA ALA A 20 -26.34 5.86 18.43
C ALA A 20 -27.19 5.85 19.70
N VAL A 21 -26.92 4.94 20.64
CA VAL A 21 -27.65 4.91 21.92
C VAL A 21 -27.31 6.11 22.80
N ILE A 22 -26.06 6.56 22.83
CA ILE A 22 -25.66 7.79 23.54
C ILE A 22 -26.41 9.00 22.98
N ALA A 23 -26.51 9.15 21.66
CA ALA A 23 -27.22 10.27 21.04
C ALA A 23 -28.72 10.32 21.41
N LEU A 24 -29.35 9.15 21.57
CA LEU A 24 -30.73 9.08 22.08
C LEU A 24 -30.80 9.53 23.55
N LEU A 25 -29.90 9.02 24.40
CA LEU A 25 -29.83 9.41 25.81
C LEU A 25 -29.55 10.91 26.00
N ASP A 26 -28.71 11.50 25.15
CA ASP A 26 -28.44 12.95 25.15
C ASP A 26 -29.69 13.76 24.79
N THR A 27 -30.54 13.22 23.90
CA THR A 27 -31.82 13.86 23.55
C THR A 27 -32.76 13.83 24.76
N ASP A 28 -32.90 12.68 25.42
CA ASP A 28 -33.74 12.54 26.62
C ASP A 28 -33.23 13.40 27.78
N LEU A 29 -31.90 13.55 27.92
CA LEU A 29 -31.28 14.42 28.92
C LEU A 29 -31.62 15.89 28.66
N ASN A 30 -31.55 16.33 27.41
CA ASN A 30 -31.91 17.71 27.03
C ASN A 30 -33.41 18.00 27.27
N ASP A 31 -34.28 17.03 27.03
CA ASP A 31 -35.70 17.15 27.32
C ASP A 31 -35.96 17.18 28.83
N ALA A 32 -35.29 16.33 29.62
CA ALA A 32 -35.38 16.36 31.08
C ALA A 32 -34.88 17.70 31.67
N LEU A 33 -33.80 18.26 31.13
CA LEU A 33 -33.30 19.59 31.54
C LEU A 33 -34.31 20.71 31.24
N ARG A 34 -35.04 20.62 30.13
CA ARG A 34 -36.12 21.56 29.79
C ARG A 34 -37.29 21.42 30.76
N CYS A 35 -37.73 20.19 31.03
CA CYS A 35 -38.78 19.93 32.02
C CYS A 35 -38.38 20.44 33.41
N ARG A 36 -37.13 20.27 33.83
CA ARG A 36 -36.65 20.82 35.12
C ARG A 36 -36.80 22.33 35.19
N ALA A 37 -36.49 23.05 34.11
CA ALA A 37 -36.63 24.51 34.07
C ALA A 37 -38.09 24.96 34.20
N GLU A 38 -39.02 24.23 33.56
CA GLU A 38 -40.47 24.48 33.67
C GLU A 38 -40.99 24.15 35.09
N LEU A 39 -40.51 23.08 35.70
CA LEU A 39 -40.86 22.69 37.07
C LEU A 39 -40.31 23.68 38.11
N ALA A 40 -39.11 24.22 37.92
CA ALA A 40 -38.56 25.28 38.77
C ALA A 40 -39.43 26.55 38.73
N GLN A 41 -39.91 26.95 37.54
CA GLN A 41 -40.85 28.06 37.40
C GLN A 41 -42.22 27.77 38.05
N ALA A 42 -42.66 26.51 38.05
CA ALA A 42 -43.87 26.09 38.75
C ALA A 42 -43.69 26.12 40.28
N GLU A 43 -42.53 25.71 40.79
CA GLU A 43 -42.18 25.84 42.21
C GLU A 43 -42.19 27.31 42.63
N ASP A 44 -41.51 28.19 41.87
CA ASP A 44 -41.47 29.63 42.15
C ASP A 44 -42.88 30.23 42.23
N ARG A 45 -43.79 29.87 41.31
CA ARG A 45 -45.19 30.31 41.35
C ARG A 45 -45.95 29.77 42.57
N ALA A 46 -45.73 28.51 42.92
CA ALA A 46 -46.35 27.89 44.09
C ALA A 46 -45.87 28.52 45.42
N VAL A 47 -44.63 29.01 45.48
CA VAL A 47 -44.11 29.76 46.64
C VAL A 47 -44.90 31.06 46.88
N PHE A 48 -45.38 31.72 45.81
CA PHE A 48 -46.21 32.92 45.90
C PHE A 48 -47.71 32.62 46.08
N GLY A 49 -48.11 31.36 46.27
CA GLY A 49 -49.48 30.95 46.56
C GLY A 49 -50.28 30.45 45.35
N ASP A 50 -49.69 30.45 44.15
CA ASP A 50 -50.31 29.96 42.92
C ASP A 50 -49.88 28.51 42.63
N GLY A 51 -50.33 27.56 43.47
CA GLY A 51 -50.15 26.12 43.25
C GLY A 51 -49.86 25.30 44.50
N ASP A 52 -49.54 24.01 44.29
CA ASP A 52 -49.11 23.07 45.34
C ASP A 52 -47.57 22.98 45.37
N LEU A 53 -46.98 23.63 46.38
CA LEU A 53 -45.53 23.67 46.57
C LEU A 53 -44.92 22.29 46.87
N ALA A 54 -45.64 21.42 47.58
CA ALA A 54 -45.13 20.10 47.93
C ALA A 54 -45.07 19.21 46.69
N ALA A 55 -46.10 19.26 45.84
CA ALA A 55 -46.12 18.55 44.57
C ALA A 55 -45.05 19.07 43.59
N ALA A 56 -44.84 20.38 43.52
CA ALA A 56 -43.83 20.98 42.64
C ALA A 56 -42.40 20.56 43.04
N ARG A 57 -42.09 20.53 44.35
CA ARG A 57 -40.80 20.06 44.86
C ARG A 57 -40.56 18.58 44.60
N ALA A 58 -41.56 17.74 44.87
CA ALA A 58 -41.46 16.30 44.59
C ALA A 58 -41.19 16.03 43.10
N ALA A 59 -41.89 16.73 42.20
CA ALA A 59 -41.67 16.60 40.76
C ALA A 59 -40.26 17.09 40.32
N LEU A 60 -39.74 18.14 40.96
CA LEU A 60 -38.40 18.66 40.68
C LEU A 60 -37.30 17.70 41.17
N ASP A 61 -37.49 17.09 42.35
CA ASP A 61 -36.60 16.05 42.88
C ASP A 61 -36.60 14.80 41.97
N ASP A 62 -37.78 14.32 41.56
CA ASP A 62 -37.90 13.20 40.60
C ASP A 62 -37.19 13.51 39.26
N CYS A 63 -37.32 14.75 38.78
CA CYS A 63 -36.65 15.21 37.56
C CYS A 63 -35.12 15.27 37.72
N ASN A 64 -34.62 15.72 38.88
CA ASN A 64 -33.20 15.72 39.18
C ASN A 64 -32.63 14.30 39.27
N ASP A 65 -33.35 13.37 39.88
CA ASP A 65 -32.95 11.95 39.94
C ASP A 65 -32.91 11.32 38.53
N GLN A 66 -33.87 11.67 37.67
CA GLN A 66 -33.87 11.23 36.27
C GLN A 66 -32.66 11.78 35.50
N ILE A 67 -32.33 13.06 35.67
CA ILE A 67 -31.15 13.69 35.05
C ILE A 67 -29.88 12.99 35.50
N ALA A 68 -29.68 12.80 36.81
CA ALA A 68 -28.50 12.13 37.35
C ALA A 68 -28.35 10.70 36.82
N LEU A 69 -29.47 9.99 36.63
CA LEU A 69 -29.49 8.65 36.06
C LEU A 69 -29.12 8.63 34.57
N LEU A 70 -29.62 9.58 33.78
CA LEU A 70 -29.26 9.73 32.36
C LEU A 70 -27.78 10.06 32.19
N GLU A 71 -27.26 11.04 32.94
CA GLU A 71 -25.85 11.42 32.92
C GLU A 71 -24.92 10.23 33.26
N LYS A 72 -25.24 9.49 34.33
CA LYS A 72 -24.49 8.29 34.72
C LYS A 72 -24.52 7.21 33.63
N THR A 73 -25.67 7.05 32.97
CA THR A 73 -25.85 6.07 31.90
C THR A 73 -25.05 6.45 30.66
N ILE A 74 -25.07 7.73 30.26
CA ILE A 74 -24.27 8.26 29.16
C ILE A 74 -22.78 8.03 29.40
N VAL A 75 -22.27 8.32 30.61
CA VAL A 75 -20.87 8.08 30.97
C VAL A 75 -20.51 6.60 30.85
N THR A 76 -21.39 5.72 31.31
CA THR A 76 -21.16 4.26 31.24
C THR A 76 -21.17 3.77 29.79
N ALA A 77 -22.15 4.20 29.00
CA ALA A 77 -22.22 3.90 27.57
C ALA A 77 -21.00 4.44 26.80
N GLY A 78 -20.49 5.62 27.18
CA GLY A 78 -19.27 6.20 26.63
C GLY A 78 -18.02 5.35 26.89
N LYS A 79 -17.91 4.75 28.08
CA LYS A 79 -16.83 3.78 28.38
C LYS A 79 -16.95 2.53 27.52
N CYS A 80 -18.14 1.93 27.44
CA CYS A 80 -18.39 0.76 26.60
C CYS A 80 -18.08 1.05 25.12
N ARG A 81 -18.46 2.22 24.61
CA ARG A 81 -18.13 2.68 23.25
C ARG A 81 -16.62 2.72 23.02
N ALA A 82 -15.88 3.32 23.95
CA ALA A 82 -14.43 3.45 23.83
C ALA A 82 -13.73 2.09 23.85
N GLU A 83 -14.23 1.15 24.65
CA GLU A 83 -13.74 -0.23 24.67
C GLU A 83 -14.04 -0.98 23.37
N ALA A 84 -15.27 -0.88 22.86
CA ALA A 84 -15.66 -1.47 21.58
C ALA A 84 -14.79 -0.93 20.43
N ALA A 85 -14.59 0.39 20.36
CA ALA A 85 -13.74 1.03 19.34
C ALA A 85 -12.28 0.53 19.40
N ARG A 86 -11.74 0.35 20.62
CA ARG A 86 -10.39 -0.21 20.80
C ARG A 86 -10.31 -1.67 20.36
N SER A 87 -11.36 -2.46 20.65
CA SER A 87 -11.42 -3.86 20.24
C SER A 87 -11.51 -4.00 18.72
N GLU A 88 -12.36 -3.21 18.08
CA GLU A 88 -12.52 -3.14 16.62
C GLU A 88 -11.20 -2.75 15.95
N ALA A 89 -10.57 -1.66 16.40
CA ALA A 89 -9.28 -1.23 15.87
C ALA A 89 -8.19 -2.30 16.02
N ARG A 90 -8.18 -3.05 17.13
CA ARG A 90 -7.25 -4.18 17.32
C ARG A 90 -7.53 -5.31 16.34
N ALA A 91 -8.80 -5.62 16.08
CA ALA A 91 -9.18 -6.63 15.11
C ALA A 91 -8.75 -6.23 13.68
N ASP A 92 -8.98 -4.98 13.29
CA ASP A 92 -8.55 -4.46 11.99
C ASP A 92 -7.02 -4.51 11.83
N ILE A 93 -6.29 -4.12 12.87
CA ILE A 93 -4.81 -4.22 12.88
C ILE A 93 -4.36 -5.67 12.76
N ALA A 94 -5.04 -6.62 13.40
CA ALA A 94 -4.71 -8.04 13.31
C ALA A 94 -4.91 -8.56 11.87
N VAL A 95 -6.03 -8.20 11.23
CA VAL A 95 -6.30 -8.55 9.82
C VAL A 95 -5.23 -7.97 8.89
N LEU A 96 -4.89 -6.69 9.06
CA LEU A 96 -3.79 -6.07 8.30
C LEU A 96 -2.45 -6.77 8.54
N GLY A 97 -2.18 -7.18 9.77
CA GLY A 97 -0.99 -7.95 10.14
C GLY A 97 -0.91 -9.28 9.38
N ASP A 98 -2.01 -10.03 9.33
CA ASP A 98 -2.10 -11.30 8.62
C ASP A 98 -1.96 -11.12 7.10
N GLU A 99 -2.57 -10.09 6.52
CA GLU A 99 -2.40 -9.75 5.11
C GLU A 99 -0.94 -9.41 4.77
N ILE A 100 -0.27 -8.60 5.60
CA ILE A 100 1.13 -8.23 5.41
C ILE A 100 2.02 -9.47 5.52
N LYS A 101 1.74 -10.36 6.48
CA LYS A 101 2.45 -11.62 6.66
C LYS A 101 2.30 -12.53 5.43
N ALA A 102 1.10 -12.64 4.88
CA ALA A 102 0.86 -13.38 3.64
C ALA A 102 1.63 -12.78 2.44
N LYS A 103 1.60 -11.45 2.29
CA LYS A 103 2.39 -10.75 1.25
C LYS A 103 3.89 -10.95 1.43
N ALA A 104 4.40 -10.94 2.66
CA ALA A 104 5.81 -11.21 2.96
C ALA A 104 6.22 -12.65 2.61
N ALA A 105 5.37 -13.63 2.91
CA ALA A 105 5.60 -15.02 2.53
C ALA A 105 5.68 -15.18 0.99
N LEU A 106 4.75 -14.57 0.27
CA LEU A 106 4.75 -14.57 -1.20
C LEU A 106 6.01 -13.87 -1.76
N LEU A 107 6.44 -12.76 -1.16
CA LEU A 107 7.68 -12.09 -1.54
C LEU A 107 8.89 -13.02 -1.36
N GLY A 108 8.96 -13.75 -0.24
CA GLY A 108 10.00 -14.75 0.01
C GLY A 108 10.05 -15.86 -1.04
N GLU A 109 8.88 -16.38 -1.46
CA GLU A 109 8.78 -17.34 -2.57
C GLU A 109 9.33 -16.78 -3.89
N ARG A 110 8.98 -15.52 -4.20
CA ARG A 110 9.48 -14.84 -5.40
C ARG A 110 10.99 -14.64 -5.36
N TRP A 111 11.55 -14.32 -4.19
CA TRP A 111 13.00 -14.14 -4.03
C TRP A 111 13.77 -15.46 -4.16
N ARG A 112 13.25 -16.55 -3.58
CA ARG A 112 13.82 -17.89 -3.78
C ARG A 112 13.77 -18.31 -5.25
N SER A 113 12.68 -18.03 -5.94
CA SER A 113 12.54 -18.28 -7.38
C SER A 113 13.56 -17.47 -8.19
N ALA A 114 13.68 -16.16 -7.91
CA ALA A 114 14.65 -15.30 -8.57
C ALA A 114 16.09 -15.78 -8.33
N ARG A 115 16.44 -16.14 -7.10
CA ARG A 115 17.75 -16.73 -6.77
C ARG A 115 18.03 -17.97 -7.61
N ARG A 116 17.06 -18.90 -7.71
CA ARG A 116 17.21 -20.12 -8.52
C ARG A 116 17.47 -19.78 -9.99
N LEU A 117 16.66 -18.89 -10.57
CA LEU A 117 16.81 -18.47 -11.97
C LEU A 117 18.15 -17.79 -12.25
N VAL A 118 18.63 -16.94 -11.33
CA VAL A 118 19.94 -16.30 -11.46
C VAL A 118 21.06 -17.34 -11.44
N GLN A 119 21.00 -18.36 -10.58
CA GLN A 119 22.03 -19.40 -10.55
C GLN A 119 22.00 -20.26 -11.82
N LEU A 120 20.82 -20.60 -12.33
CA LEU A 120 20.68 -21.31 -13.61
C LEU A 120 21.27 -20.47 -14.76
N LEU A 121 20.90 -19.19 -14.85
CA LEU A 121 21.45 -18.30 -15.86
C LEU A 121 22.98 -18.23 -15.79
N ARG A 122 23.57 -18.12 -14.59
CA ARG A 122 25.02 -18.09 -14.43
C ARG A 122 25.68 -19.36 -14.95
N GLN A 123 25.13 -20.53 -14.65
CA GLN A 123 25.66 -21.81 -15.13
C GLN A 123 25.62 -21.89 -16.66
N GLU A 124 24.48 -21.59 -17.27
CA GLU A 124 24.32 -21.58 -18.74
C GLU A 124 25.29 -20.61 -19.43
N LEU A 125 25.52 -19.44 -18.83
CA LEU A 125 26.48 -18.48 -19.36
C LEU A 125 27.93 -18.98 -19.30
N PHE A 126 28.31 -19.69 -18.24
CA PHE A 126 29.64 -20.28 -18.13
C PHE A 126 29.86 -21.40 -19.15
N GLU A 127 28.85 -22.25 -19.36
CA GLU A 127 28.90 -23.32 -20.35
C GLU A 127 28.94 -22.77 -21.78
N ALA A 128 28.11 -21.76 -22.08
CA ALA A 128 28.13 -21.08 -23.38
C ALA A 128 29.48 -20.43 -23.69
N ASP A 129 30.11 -19.80 -22.70
CA ASP A 129 31.45 -19.20 -22.83
C ASP A 129 32.54 -20.27 -23.07
N ALA A 130 32.49 -21.40 -22.35
CA ALA A 130 33.40 -22.52 -22.59
C ALA A 130 33.25 -23.10 -24.02
N LEU A 131 32.01 -23.25 -24.50
CA LEU A 131 31.74 -23.68 -25.87
C LEU A 131 32.22 -22.65 -26.90
N ALA A 132 31.98 -21.36 -26.66
CA ALA A 132 32.43 -20.29 -27.55
C ALA A 132 33.95 -20.28 -27.72
N ARG A 133 34.72 -20.47 -26.63
CA ARG A 133 36.19 -20.60 -26.71
C ARG A 133 36.63 -21.83 -27.49
N THR A 134 35.94 -22.95 -27.31
CA THR A 134 36.23 -24.20 -28.05
C THR A 134 36.01 -24.02 -29.55
N ILE A 135 34.89 -23.41 -29.94
CA ILE A 135 34.58 -23.10 -31.34
C ILE A 135 35.58 -22.08 -31.90
N ALA A 136 35.96 -21.05 -31.13
CA ALA A 136 36.97 -20.08 -31.57
C ALA A 136 38.31 -20.75 -31.85
N THR A 137 38.72 -21.69 -30.99
CA THR A 137 39.94 -22.49 -31.19
C THR A 137 39.85 -23.32 -32.46
N ALA A 138 38.74 -24.04 -32.68
CA ALA A 138 38.52 -24.84 -33.88
C ALA A 138 38.51 -23.97 -35.16
N ASN A 139 37.86 -22.81 -35.13
CA ASN A 139 37.88 -21.85 -36.23
C ASN A 139 39.30 -21.40 -36.59
N GLY A 140 40.17 -21.20 -35.59
CA GLY A 140 41.59 -20.88 -35.82
C GLY A 140 42.37 -22.02 -36.49
N LEU A 141 42.05 -23.29 -36.15
CA LEU A 141 42.63 -24.45 -36.83
C LEU A 141 42.14 -24.55 -38.28
N PHE A 142 40.86 -24.28 -38.54
CA PHE A 142 40.32 -24.23 -39.91
C PHE A 142 40.97 -23.13 -40.74
N ASP A 143 41.22 -21.96 -40.16
CA ASP A 143 41.97 -20.88 -40.81
C ASP A 143 43.39 -21.32 -41.20
N ALA A 144 44.10 -22.00 -40.29
CA ALA A 144 45.45 -22.51 -40.55
C ALA A 144 45.48 -23.60 -41.64
N ALA A 145 44.40 -24.38 -41.76
CA ALA A 145 44.25 -25.44 -42.77
C ALA A 145 43.65 -24.93 -44.11
N GLY A 146 43.25 -23.66 -44.21
CA GLY A 146 42.60 -23.10 -45.39
C GLY A 146 41.14 -23.55 -45.60
N ALA A 147 40.51 -24.17 -44.61
CA ALA A 147 39.15 -24.73 -44.67
C ALA A 147 38.09 -23.73 -44.18
N ALA A 148 38.00 -22.57 -44.83
CA ALA A 148 37.15 -21.45 -44.39
C ALA A 148 35.64 -21.80 -44.37
N GLU A 149 35.22 -22.74 -45.20
CA GLU A 149 33.84 -23.22 -45.32
C GLU A 149 33.32 -23.94 -44.06
N LEU A 150 34.23 -24.47 -43.23
CA LEU A 150 33.87 -25.16 -41.98
C LEU A 150 33.69 -24.22 -40.79
N LYS A 151 33.96 -22.91 -40.96
CA LYS A 151 33.93 -21.94 -39.87
C LYS A 151 32.52 -21.64 -39.40
N ILE A 152 32.36 -21.54 -38.08
CA ILE A 152 31.11 -21.14 -37.45
C ILE A 152 31.15 -19.66 -37.08
N ASN A 153 30.16 -18.90 -37.54
CA ASN A 153 29.98 -17.50 -37.15
C ASN A 153 29.16 -17.38 -35.87
N LEU A 154 29.85 -17.26 -34.73
CA LEU A 154 29.25 -17.13 -33.40
C LEU A 154 28.27 -15.95 -33.27
N THR A 155 28.52 -14.84 -33.98
CA THR A 155 27.66 -13.65 -33.92
C THR A 155 26.30 -13.93 -34.56
N THR A 156 26.28 -14.63 -35.69
CA THR A 156 25.05 -15.01 -36.38
C THR A 156 24.25 -16.01 -35.54
N THR A 157 24.91 -17.02 -34.97
CA THR A 157 24.26 -17.99 -34.07
C THR A 157 23.61 -17.30 -32.87
N ARG A 158 24.33 -16.39 -32.19
CA ARG A 158 23.80 -15.61 -31.06
C ARG A 158 22.57 -14.79 -31.48
N ARG A 159 22.63 -14.09 -32.62
CA ARG A 159 21.52 -13.24 -33.08
C ARG A 159 20.27 -14.06 -33.33
N ALA A 160 20.40 -15.22 -33.97
CA ALA A 160 19.28 -16.12 -34.22
C ALA A 160 18.69 -16.65 -32.91
N ALA A 161 19.55 -17.06 -31.96
CA ALA A 161 19.10 -17.58 -30.66
C ALA A 161 18.40 -16.52 -29.78
N MET A 162 18.79 -15.25 -29.89
CA MET A 162 18.24 -14.15 -29.08
C MET A 162 17.07 -13.42 -29.78
N ALA A 163 16.68 -13.87 -30.97
CA ALA A 163 15.54 -13.31 -31.69
C ALA A 163 14.22 -13.76 -31.05
N GLY A 164 13.30 -12.81 -30.84
CA GLY A 164 11.97 -13.13 -30.32
C GLY A 164 11.26 -11.94 -29.68
N PRO A 165 9.94 -12.09 -29.41
CA PRO A 165 9.13 -11.09 -28.76
C PRO A 165 9.60 -10.87 -27.32
N ARG A 166 9.56 -9.60 -26.87
CA ARG A 166 9.92 -9.21 -25.51
C ARG A 166 8.68 -8.73 -24.76
N ALA A 167 8.58 -9.10 -23.48
CA ALA A 167 7.53 -8.59 -22.61
C ALA A 167 7.71 -7.09 -22.35
N ALA A 168 6.61 -6.35 -22.27
CA ALA A 168 6.63 -4.94 -21.93
C ALA A 168 6.94 -4.75 -20.43
N ALA A 169 7.71 -3.70 -20.12
CA ALA A 169 7.98 -3.34 -18.74
C ALA A 169 6.68 -2.91 -18.02
N PRO A 170 6.45 -3.35 -16.77
CA PRO A 170 5.33 -2.89 -15.96
C PRO A 170 5.37 -1.36 -15.74
N ALA A 171 4.19 -0.72 -15.69
CA ALA A 171 4.07 0.74 -15.64
C ALA A 171 4.66 1.39 -14.37
N ARG A 172 4.78 0.65 -13.26
CA ARG A 172 5.24 1.18 -11.98
C ARG A 172 6.33 0.28 -11.39
N LEU A 173 7.57 0.60 -11.74
CA LEU A 173 8.76 -0.01 -11.15
C LEU A 173 9.54 1.02 -10.34
N SER A 174 10.16 0.55 -9.25
CA SER A 174 11.13 1.36 -8.51
C SER A 174 12.38 1.61 -9.35
N ARG A 175 13.13 2.68 -9.06
CA ARG A 175 14.39 2.97 -9.76
C ARG A 175 15.39 1.80 -9.75
N PRO A 176 15.60 1.09 -8.62
CA PRO A 176 16.46 -0.09 -8.61
C PRO A 176 15.94 -1.23 -9.51
N ALA A 177 14.63 -1.46 -9.54
CA ALA A 177 14.04 -2.49 -10.38
C ALA A 177 14.21 -2.17 -11.88
N LEU A 178 14.07 -0.90 -12.26
CA LEU A 178 14.37 -0.45 -13.63
C LEU A 178 15.84 -0.65 -14.01
N GLN A 179 16.77 -0.42 -13.08
CA GLN A 179 18.19 -0.67 -13.33
C GLN A 179 18.49 -2.15 -13.51
N ALA A 180 17.90 -3.02 -12.67
CA ALA A 180 18.03 -4.46 -12.81
C ALA A 180 17.43 -4.97 -14.14
N ASP A 181 16.27 -4.46 -14.53
CA ASP A 181 15.63 -4.77 -15.82
C ASP A 181 16.54 -4.40 -17.00
N ARG A 182 17.10 -3.18 -17.00
CA ARG A 182 18.06 -2.74 -18.03
C ARG A 182 19.29 -3.65 -18.10
N LEU A 183 19.83 -4.08 -16.96
CA LEU A 183 20.96 -5.01 -16.92
C LEU A 183 20.57 -6.36 -17.52
N LEU A 184 19.41 -6.91 -17.18
CA LEU A 184 18.93 -8.17 -17.73
C LEU A 184 18.72 -8.09 -19.25
N LEU A 185 18.10 -7.01 -19.74
CA LEU A 185 17.90 -6.78 -21.16
C LEU A 185 19.21 -6.56 -21.94
N SER A 186 20.26 -6.09 -21.27
CA SER A 186 21.59 -5.96 -21.88
C SER A 186 22.17 -7.31 -22.31
N PHE A 187 21.83 -8.41 -21.61
CA PHE A 187 22.28 -9.75 -22.01
C PHE A 187 21.68 -10.22 -23.35
N LEU A 188 20.52 -9.68 -23.72
CA LEU A 188 19.77 -10.03 -24.93
C LEU A 188 20.03 -9.07 -26.11
N SER A 189 20.70 -7.94 -25.85
CA SER A 189 20.84 -6.86 -26.83
C SER A 189 22.19 -6.90 -27.54
N PRO A 190 22.25 -6.53 -28.84
CA PRO A 190 23.50 -6.32 -29.54
C PRO A 190 24.40 -5.29 -28.84
N GLY A 191 25.68 -5.61 -28.70
CA GLY A 191 26.68 -4.79 -27.99
C GLY A 191 26.45 -4.59 -26.49
N GLY A 192 25.65 -5.47 -25.87
CA GLY A 192 25.49 -5.53 -24.41
C GLY A 192 26.57 -6.36 -23.71
N ALA A 193 26.37 -6.69 -22.43
CA ALA A 193 27.40 -7.26 -21.54
C ALA A 193 28.08 -8.55 -22.04
N LEU A 194 27.48 -9.27 -23.00
CA LEU A 194 27.99 -10.52 -23.56
C LEU A 194 28.15 -10.48 -25.08
N ASP A 195 28.05 -9.31 -25.70
CA ASP A 195 28.32 -9.13 -27.12
C ASP A 195 29.58 -8.27 -27.25
N PRO A 196 30.66 -8.79 -27.85
CA PRO A 196 31.92 -8.05 -27.98
C PRO A 196 31.82 -6.84 -28.91
N ARG A 197 30.69 -6.65 -29.61
CA ARG A 197 30.47 -5.47 -30.45
C ARG A 197 30.26 -4.22 -29.58
N PRO A 198 30.67 -3.04 -30.06
CA PRO A 198 30.31 -1.79 -29.41
C PRO A 198 28.78 -1.63 -29.38
N PRO A 199 28.21 -1.00 -28.33
CA PRO A 199 26.79 -0.67 -28.33
C PRO A 199 26.47 0.24 -29.53
N LEU A 200 25.25 0.12 -30.07
CA LEU A 200 24.80 0.99 -31.16
C LEU A 200 24.91 2.47 -30.73
N GLY A 201 25.79 3.22 -31.42
CA GLY A 201 26.09 4.63 -31.11
C GLY A 201 27.32 4.85 -30.23
N ALA A 202 28.09 3.81 -29.88
CA ALA A 202 29.39 3.98 -29.24
C ALA A 202 30.34 4.77 -30.16
N PRO A 203 31.12 5.73 -29.62
CA PRO A 203 32.14 6.40 -30.40
C PRO A 203 33.13 5.32 -30.90
N VAL A 204 33.27 5.25 -32.22
CA VAL A 204 34.23 4.35 -32.86
C VAL A 204 35.59 5.02 -32.73
N ASP A 205 36.52 4.41 -32.00
CA ASP A 205 37.90 4.91 -31.93
C ASP A 205 38.45 5.05 -33.35
N GLY A 206 38.70 6.29 -33.76
CA GLY A 206 39.17 6.64 -35.11
C GLY A 206 38.19 7.45 -35.96
N VAL A 207 36.91 7.55 -35.61
CA VAL A 207 35.95 8.41 -36.33
C VAL A 207 35.61 9.63 -35.48
N LYS A 208 36.32 10.75 -35.71
CA LYS A 208 35.85 12.07 -35.28
C LYS A 208 34.55 12.35 -36.03
N SER A 209 33.40 12.06 -35.43
CA SER A 209 32.10 12.36 -36.02
C SER A 209 31.95 13.88 -36.14
N LYS A 210 32.27 14.42 -37.31
CA LYS A 210 31.74 15.71 -37.76
C LYS A 210 30.24 15.54 -37.93
N PHE A 211 29.45 15.82 -36.90
CA PHE A 211 28.12 16.43 -36.99
C PHE A 211 27.43 16.38 -35.61
N ILE A 212 27.40 17.52 -34.91
CA ILE A 212 26.18 18.12 -34.33
C ILE A 212 26.42 19.65 -34.33
N PRO A 213 25.61 20.49 -35.01
CA PRO A 213 25.63 21.91 -34.74
C PRO A 213 25.01 22.15 -33.35
N ALA A 214 25.76 22.83 -32.48
CA ALA A 214 25.25 23.30 -31.20
C ALA A 214 24.02 24.18 -31.46
N ILE A 215 22.87 23.78 -30.92
CA ILE A 215 21.69 24.63 -30.81
C ILE A 215 22.08 25.73 -29.81
N THR A 216 22.35 26.93 -30.33
CA THR A 216 22.46 28.15 -29.53
C THR A 216 21.10 28.41 -28.85
N PRO A 217 21.04 28.64 -27.53
CA PRO A 217 19.81 29.11 -26.91
C PRO A 217 19.58 30.56 -27.36
N PHE A 218 18.56 30.75 -28.19
CA PHE A 218 17.95 32.06 -28.44
C PHE A 218 17.21 32.48 -27.16
N GLY A 219 17.64 33.58 -26.55
CA GLY A 219 16.85 34.26 -25.54
C GLY A 219 17.67 34.98 -24.48
N GLU A 220 18.11 36.21 -24.80
CA GLU A 220 18.13 37.34 -23.87
C GLU A 220 18.54 38.61 -24.64
N ARG A 221 17.54 39.40 -25.04
CA ARG A 221 17.64 40.84 -25.31
C ARG A 221 16.30 41.48 -24.98
N GLY A 222 16.33 42.50 -24.12
CA GLY A 222 15.23 43.44 -23.89
C GLY A 222 14.62 43.32 -22.51
#